data_AF-A0A653DJT4-F1
#
_entry.id   AF-A0A653DJT4-F1
#
_cell.length_a   1.000
_cell.length_b   1.000
_cell.length_c   1.000
_cell.angle_alpha   90.00
_cell.angle_beta   90.00
_cell.angle_gamma   90.00
#
_symmetry.space_group_name_H-M   'P 1'
#
loop_
_entity.id
_entity.type
_entity.pdbx_description
1 polymer ?
#
loop_
_entity_poly.entity_id
_entity_poly.type
_entity_poly.pdbx_seq_one_letter_code
_entity_poly.pdbx_strand_id
1 'polypeptide(L)'
;MSIPRPPSRRSEASRNLIGQSSITRADSISSLEFRTACIPMGVSRGPSPLTIGMADTIPLAVAFHEIVHSYFRGADESRCQAKMSGEMMLSFPAGIVTILANNPNPAKLAFRVKNTQRLTSILPNKQLVN
;
A
#
# COMPACT_ATOMS: atom_id res chain seq x y z
N MET A 1 23.91 28.83 14.20
CA MET A 1 24.29 27.57 14.88
C MET A 1 24.06 26.42 13.91
N SER A 2 25.12 25.88 13.31
CA SER A 2 25.06 24.77 12.34
C SER A 2 25.38 23.45 13.04
N ILE A 3 24.61 22.40 12.73
CA ILE A 3 24.75 21.05 13.31
C ILE A 3 25.81 20.28 12.50
N PRO A 4 26.77 19.56 13.13
CA PRO A 4 27.78 18.81 12.39
C PRO A 4 27.21 17.51 11.81
N ARG A 5 27.68 17.13 10.61
CA ARG A 5 27.29 15.91 9.90
C ARG A 5 28.15 14.73 10.38
N PRO A 6 27.57 13.54 10.63
CA PRO A 6 28.35 12.39 11.07
C PRO A 6 29.26 11.84 9.95
N PRO A 7 30.42 11.26 10.27
CA PRO A 7 31.39 10.80 9.28
C PRO A 7 30.89 9.57 8.53
N SER A 8 31.04 9.58 7.21
CA SER A 8 30.71 8.46 6.32
C SER A 8 31.74 7.33 6.48
N ARG A 9 31.27 6.12 6.76
CA ARG A 9 32.13 4.93 6.96
C ARG A 9 32.71 4.49 5.62
N ARG A 10 34.01 4.71 5.42
CA ARG A 10 34.77 4.25 4.25
C ARG A 10 35.12 2.77 4.46
N SER A 11 34.60 1.88 3.63
CA SER A 11 35.00 0.47 3.58
C SER A 11 36.23 0.35 2.68
N GLU A 12 37.38 -0.06 3.22
CA GLU A 12 38.45 -0.62 2.42
C GLU A 12 39.16 -1.75 3.16
N ALA A 13 39.45 -2.79 2.38
CA ALA A 13 39.82 -4.13 2.81
C ALA A 13 41.33 -4.27 3.04
N SER A 14 41.73 -5.11 4.00
CA SER A 14 42.94 -5.92 3.85
C SER A 14 42.98 -7.13 4.80
N ARG A 15 42.89 -8.30 4.15
CA ARG A 15 43.74 -9.50 4.25
C ARG A 15 43.86 -10.28 5.58
N ASN A 16 43.27 -11.48 5.49
CA ASN A 16 43.77 -12.82 5.83
C ASN A 16 44.11 -13.17 7.29
N LEU A 17 43.42 -14.17 7.87
CA LEU A 17 43.91 -15.56 8.01
C LEU A 17 42.86 -16.46 8.72
N ILE A 18 42.63 -17.63 8.12
CA ILE A 18 42.36 -18.96 8.72
C ILE A 18 41.08 -19.16 9.56
N GLY A 19 40.17 -19.95 9.00
CA GLY A 19 39.10 -20.63 9.72
C GLY A 19 38.35 -21.57 8.79
N GLN A 20 38.77 -22.83 8.74
CA GLN A 20 38.11 -23.90 8.01
C GLN A 20 36.66 -24.05 8.48
N SER A 21 35.73 -23.97 7.54
CA SER A 21 34.54 -24.82 7.54
C SER A 21 34.11 -24.99 6.09
N SER A 22 34.32 -26.20 5.57
CA SER A 22 33.85 -26.66 4.28
C SER A 22 32.32 -26.52 4.20
N ILE A 23 31.84 -25.48 3.52
CA ILE A 23 30.46 -25.45 3.05
C ILE A 23 30.48 -26.07 1.66
N THR A 24 30.17 -27.37 1.65
CA THR A 24 29.83 -28.14 0.45
C THR A 24 28.72 -27.38 -0.29
N ARG A 25 28.96 -27.00 -1.55
CA ARG A 25 27.90 -26.53 -2.44
C ARG A 25 26.87 -27.65 -2.54
N ALA A 26 25.67 -27.41 -2.02
CA ALA A 26 24.54 -28.29 -2.25
C ALA A 26 24.08 -28.10 -3.70
N ASP A 27 24.52 -28.99 -4.59
CA ASP A 27 23.80 -29.28 -5.81
C ASP A 27 22.46 -29.91 -5.41
N SER A 28 21.35 -29.27 -5.77
CA SER A 28 20.02 -29.85 -5.63
C SER A 28 19.37 -29.89 -7.00
N ILE A 29 19.88 -30.80 -7.83
CA ILE A 29 19.23 -31.18 -9.07
C ILE A 29 18.44 -32.47 -8.80
N SER A 30 17.13 -32.33 -8.96
CA SER A 30 16.14 -33.38 -9.24
C SER A 30 15.64 -34.30 -8.12
N SER A 31 14.32 -34.47 -8.20
CA SER A 31 13.51 -35.60 -7.78
C SER A 31 12.92 -35.50 -6.37
N LEU A 32 11.77 -34.84 -6.24
CA LEU A 32 10.45 -35.52 -6.34
C LEU A 32 10.43 -36.84 -5.57
N GLU A 33 10.26 -36.77 -4.25
CA GLU A 33 9.43 -37.71 -3.49
C GLU A 33 8.97 -37.02 -2.19
N PHE A 34 8.00 -36.11 -2.30
CA PHE A 34 7.21 -35.67 -1.15
C PHE A 34 5.89 -36.46 -1.17
N ARG A 35 5.89 -37.63 -0.52
CA ARG A 35 4.66 -38.33 -0.16
C ARG A 35 4.04 -37.62 1.04
N THR A 36 3.31 -36.55 0.77
CA THR A 36 2.30 -36.04 1.70
C THR A 36 0.95 -36.23 1.08
N ALA A 37 0.10 -36.93 1.83
CA ALA A 37 -1.31 -37.01 1.58
C ALA A 37 -1.90 -35.62 1.23
N CYS A 38 -2.59 -35.57 0.09
CA CYS A 38 -3.70 -34.67 -0.19
C CYS A 38 -3.50 -33.14 -0.24
N ILE A 39 -2.29 -32.57 -0.45
CA ILE A 39 -2.19 -31.12 -0.73
C ILE A 39 -1.11 -30.81 -1.79
N PRO A 40 -1.44 -30.19 -2.95
CA PRO A 40 -0.42 -29.77 -3.90
C PRO A 40 0.34 -28.54 -3.37
N MET A 41 1.65 -28.71 -3.20
CA MET A 41 2.61 -27.62 -2.99
C MET A 41 2.85 -26.89 -4.32
N GLY A 42 2.66 -25.57 -4.37
CA GLY A 42 3.00 -24.77 -5.55
C GLY A 42 2.25 -23.46 -5.75
N VAL A 43 1.26 -23.13 -4.93
CA VAL A 43 0.63 -21.80 -4.98
C VAL A 43 1.32 -20.89 -3.99
N SER A 44 2.16 -19.98 -4.50
CA SER A 44 2.24 -18.66 -3.89
C SER A 44 0.79 -18.27 -3.62
N ARG A 45 0.45 -18.12 -2.33
CA ARG A 45 -0.83 -17.51 -1.96
C ARG A 45 -0.73 -16.09 -2.48
N GLY A 46 -1.10 -15.93 -3.75
CA GLY A 46 -1.29 -14.64 -4.39
C GLY A 46 -2.19 -13.77 -3.51
N PRO A 47 -2.26 -12.46 -3.80
CA PRO A 47 -2.91 -11.48 -2.93
C PRO A 47 -4.20 -12.07 -2.38
N SER A 48 -4.27 -12.22 -1.05
CA SER A 48 -5.20 -13.10 -0.36
C SER A 48 -6.56 -13.14 -1.07
N PRO A 49 -7.01 -14.31 -1.59
CA PRO A 49 -8.33 -14.37 -2.13
C PRO A 49 -9.24 -14.02 -0.97
N LEU A 50 -10.08 -13.00 -1.15
CA LEU A 50 -11.26 -12.87 -0.31
C LEU A 50 -11.83 -14.27 -0.20
N THR A 51 -11.93 -14.79 1.02
CA THR A 51 -12.54 -16.11 1.21
C THR A 51 -13.99 -15.93 0.81
N ILE A 52 -14.26 -16.25 -0.46
CA ILE A 52 -15.56 -16.24 -1.11
C ILE A 52 -16.33 -17.40 -0.49
N GLY A 53 -16.81 -17.13 0.71
CA GLY A 53 -17.76 -17.93 1.44
C GLY A 53 -18.78 -16.96 1.99
N MET A 54 -19.81 -16.66 1.20
CA MET A 54 -21.04 -16.01 1.66
C MET A 54 -20.89 -14.63 2.35
N ALA A 55 -20.07 -13.73 1.82
CA ALA A 55 -20.11 -12.33 2.25
C ALA A 55 -20.96 -11.53 1.25
N ASP A 56 -22.20 -11.20 1.61
CA ASP A 56 -23.06 -10.24 0.90
C ASP A 56 -22.50 -8.81 0.91
N THR A 57 -21.39 -8.60 1.62
CA THR A 57 -20.72 -7.31 1.81
C THR A 57 -19.32 -7.33 1.21
N ILE A 58 -19.04 -6.36 0.34
CA ILE A 58 -17.72 -6.15 -0.25
C ILE A 58 -16.92 -5.22 0.68
N PRO A 59 -15.73 -5.63 1.19
CA PRO A 59 -14.88 -4.74 1.95
C PRO A 59 -14.32 -3.65 1.04
N LEU A 60 -14.43 -2.39 1.47
CA LEU A 60 -13.89 -1.23 0.75
C LEU A 60 -12.92 -0.49 1.67
N ALA A 61 -11.81 -0.03 1.13
CA ALA A 61 -10.91 0.88 1.81
C ALA A 61 -11.14 2.30 1.30
N VAL A 62 -11.08 3.27 2.21
CA VAL A 62 -11.21 4.70 1.90
C VAL A 62 -10.01 5.42 2.50
N ALA A 63 -9.39 6.30 1.71
CA ALA A 63 -8.30 7.15 2.15
C ALA A 63 -8.59 8.62 1.84
N PHE A 64 -8.22 9.49 2.77
CA PHE A 64 -8.15 10.93 2.55
C PHE A 64 -6.67 11.31 2.50
N HIS A 65 -6.26 11.89 1.39
CA HIS A 65 -4.92 12.45 1.23
C HIS A 65 -5.04 13.96 1.26
N GLU A 66 -4.38 14.60 2.22
CA GLU A 66 -4.39 16.05 2.38
C GLU A 66 -2.97 16.60 2.25
N ILE A 67 -2.84 17.72 1.55
CA ILE A 67 -1.59 18.44 1.31
C ILE A 67 -1.78 19.86 1.81
N VAL A 68 -0.87 20.29 2.68
CA VAL A 68 -0.84 21.67 3.21
C VAL A 68 0.36 22.38 2.60
N HIS A 69 0.07 23.39 1.78
CA HIS A 69 1.05 24.35 1.33
C HIS A 69 1.09 25.49 2.33
N SER A 70 2.27 25.79 2.87
CA SER A 70 2.46 26.92 3.79
C SER A 70 3.61 27.79 3.30
N TYR A 71 3.42 29.10 3.43
CA TYR A 71 4.42 30.13 3.14
C TYR A 71 4.59 31.02 4.36
N PHE A 72 5.84 31.15 4.81
CA PHE A 72 6.21 31.95 5.99
C PHE A 72 7.10 33.10 5.55
N ARG A 73 6.79 34.32 6.02
CA ARG A 73 7.61 35.51 5.78
C ARG A 73 8.26 35.98 7.07
N GLY A 74 9.49 35.54 7.32
CA GLY A 74 10.20 35.83 8.57
C GLY A 74 9.49 35.23 9.78
N ALA A 75 9.50 35.93 10.92
CA ALA A 75 8.91 35.48 12.18
C ALA A 75 7.51 36.04 12.47
N ASP A 76 6.93 36.82 11.55
CA ASP A 76 5.61 37.43 11.72
C ASP A 76 4.51 36.43 11.31
N GLU A 77 3.84 35.86 12.31
CA GLU A 77 2.78 34.85 12.15
C GLU A 77 1.59 35.36 11.33
N SER A 78 1.28 36.66 11.40
CA SER A 78 0.15 37.27 10.68
C SER A 78 0.32 37.23 9.16
N ARG A 79 1.56 37.04 8.68
CA ARG A 79 1.90 36.94 7.25
C ARG A 79 2.01 35.50 6.76
N CYS A 80 1.76 34.51 7.62
CA CYS A 80 1.68 33.12 7.22
C CYS A 80 0.50 32.91 6.26
N GLN A 81 0.77 32.29 5.12
CA GLN A 81 -0.28 31.90 4.17
C GLN A 81 -0.32 30.39 4.09
N ALA A 82 -1.50 29.81 4.28
CA ALA A 82 -1.71 28.39 4.13
C ALA A 82 -2.80 28.10 3.09
N LYS A 83 -2.55 27.12 2.24
CA LYS A 83 -3.52 26.56 1.30
C LYS A 83 -3.53 25.06 1.46
N MET A 84 -4.70 24.50 1.72
CA MET A 84 -4.89 23.05 1.81
C MET A 84 -5.63 22.56 0.58
N SER A 85 -5.20 21.43 0.04
CA SER A 85 -5.91 20.66 -0.97
C SER A 85 -5.87 19.20 -0.60
N GLY A 86 -6.83 18.42 -1.06
CA GLY A 86 -6.83 16.99 -0.79
C GLY A 86 -7.73 16.24 -1.75
N GLU A 87 -7.62 14.91 -1.68
CA GLU A 87 -8.41 13.98 -2.46
C GLU A 87 -8.93 12.83 -1.58
N MET A 88 -10.05 12.26 -2.01
CA MET A 88 -10.63 11.07 -1.41
C MET A 88 -10.48 9.92 -2.41
N MET A 89 -9.87 8.82 -1.97
CA MET A 89 -9.68 7.62 -2.75
C MET A 89 -10.51 6.48 -2.18
N LEU A 90 -11.16 5.71 -3.05
CA LEU A 90 -11.81 4.45 -2.72
C LEU A 90 -11.03 3.31 -3.39
N SER A 91 -10.67 2.28 -2.63
CA SER A 91 -9.97 1.11 -3.14
C SER A 91 -10.83 -0.13 -2.98
N PHE A 92 -10.88 -0.90 -4.07
CA PHE A 92 -11.62 -2.15 -4.15
C PHE A 92 -10.65 -3.34 -4.10
N PRO A 93 -11.05 -4.46 -3.50
CA PRO A 93 -10.27 -5.69 -3.53
C PRO A 93 -10.17 -6.21 -4.97
N ALA A 94 -9.09 -6.94 -5.28
CA ALA A 94 -8.82 -7.42 -6.65
C ALA A 94 -9.96 -8.26 -7.26
N GLY A 95 -10.74 -8.97 -6.44
CA GLY A 95 -11.87 -9.80 -6.88
C GLY A 95 -13.17 -9.05 -7.19
N ILE A 96 -13.23 -7.72 -7.04
CA ILE A 96 -14.48 -6.96 -7.20
C ILE A 96 -15.09 -7.10 -8.60
N VAL A 97 -14.24 -7.15 -9.64
CA VAL A 97 -14.68 -7.18 -11.03
C VAL A 97 -15.51 -8.44 -11.28
N THR A 98 -15.05 -9.60 -10.80
CA THR A 98 -15.77 -10.87 -10.92
C THR A 98 -17.12 -10.82 -10.21
N ILE A 99 -17.19 -10.19 -9.03
CA ILE A 99 -18.43 -10.07 -8.27
C ILE A 99 -19.44 -9.19 -9.00
N LEU A 100 -19.01 -8.03 -9.51
CA LEU A 100 -19.88 -7.10 -10.22
C LEU A 100 -20.32 -7.64 -11.59
N ALA A 101 -19.43 -8.32 -12.32
CA ALA A 101 -19.73 -8.86 -13.65
C ALA A 101 -20.69 -10.06 -13.59
N ASN A 102 -20.62 -10.87 -12.54
CA ASN A 102 -21.46 -12.05 -12.37
C ASN A 102 -22.80 -11.76 -11.68
N ASN A 103 -23.03 -10.51 -11.26
CA ASN A 103 -24.29 -10.08 -10.65
C ASN A 103 -24.96 -9.03 -11.55
N PRO A 104 -26.06 -9.36 -12.26
CA PRO A 104 -26.76 -8.42 -13.13
C PRO A 104 -27.40 -7.23 -12.39
N ASN A 105 -27.52 -7.30 -11.06
CA ASN A 105 -28.05 -6.23 -10.22
C ASN A 105 -27.16 -6.03 -8.98
N PRO A 106 -25.96 -5.43 -9.14
CA PRO A 106 -25.08 -5.20 -8.01
C PRO A 106 -25.66 -4.15 -7.05
N ALA A 107 -25.39 -4.30 -5.76
CA ALA A 107 -25.77 -3.30 -4.77
C ALA A 107 -25.13 -1.94 -5.10
N LYS A 108 -25.89 -0.85 -4.99
CA LYS A 108 -25.39 0.51 -5.21
C LYS A 108 -24.46 0.91 -4.08
N LEU A 109 -23.26 1.36 -4.41
CA LEU A 109 -22.35 1.96 -3.44
C LEU A 109 -22.82 3.38 -3.10
N ALA A 110 -23.13 3.62 -1.83
CA ALA A 110 -23.50 4.93 -1.33
C ALA A 110 -22.63 5.31 -0.14
N PHE A 111 -22.21 6.57 -0.08
CA PHE A 111 -21.44 7.12 1.03
C PHE A 111 -21.77 8.61 1.21
N ARG A 112 -21.42 9.15 2.38
CA ARG A 112 -21.58 10.56 2.70
C ARG A 112 -20.30 11.09 3.30
N VAL A 113 -19.71 12.09 2.66
CA VAL A 113 -18.62 12.87 3.25
C VAL A 113 -19.21 13.81 4.29
N LYS A 114 -18.71 13.73 5.53
CA LYS A 114 -19.12 14.62 6.62
C LYS A 114 -18.22 15.85 6.66
N ASN A 115 -18.66 16.91 7.32
CA ASN A 115 -17.89 18.14 7.54
C ASN A 115 -17.48 18.89 6.26
N THR A 116 -18.27 18.74 5.18
CA THR A 116 -18.03 19.38 3.88
C THR A 116 -18.15 20.91 3.93
N GLN A 117 -18.82 21.47 4.94
CA GLN A 117 -18.91 22.92 5.15
C GLN A 117 -17.55 23.59 5.39
N ARG A 118 -16.51 22.83 5.74
CA ARG A 118 -15.14 23.34 5.90
C ARG A 118 -14.35 23.34 4.59
N LEU A 119 -14.89 22.75 3.53
CA LEU A 119 -14.26 22.67 2.22
C LEU A 119 -14.75 23.85 1.37
N THR A 120 -13.81 24.60 0.79
CA THR A 120 -14.13 25.74 -0.06
C THR A 120 -14.59 25.32 -1.46
N SER A 121 -14.08 24.19 -1.96
CA SER A 121 -14.45 23.63 -3.27
C SER A 121 -14.37 22.10 -3.22
N ILE A 122 -15.34 21.45 -3.86
CA ILE A 122 -15.42 19.99 -3.99
C ILE A 122 -15.65 19.67 -5.47
N LEU A 123 -14.79 18.82 -6.03
CA LEU A 123 -14.91 18.35 -7.41
C LEU A 123 -15.07 16.82 -7.42
N PRO A 124 -16.31 16.29 -7.49
CA PRO A 124 -16.53 14.86 -7.58
C PRO A 124 -16.14 14.33 -8.97
N ASN A 125 -15.83 13.03 -9.04
CA ASN A 125 -15.64 12.35 -10.32
C ASN A 125 -17.00 12.19 -11.02
N LYS A 126 -17.26 13.05 -12.01
CA LYS A 126 -18.53 13.11 -12.77
C LYS A 126 -18.85 11.85 -13.58
N GLN A 127 -17.89 10.94 -13.79
CA GLN A 127 -18.14 9.66 -14.45
C GLN A 127 -18.68 8.60 -13.49
N LEU A 128 -18.47 8.76 -12.19
CA LEU A 128 -18.74 7.75 -11.17
C LEU A 128 -19.76 8.21 -10.12
N VAL A 129 -19.86 9.53 -9.89
CA VAL A 129 -20.69 10.12 -8.85
C VAL A 129 -21.64 11.12 -9.51
N ASN A 130 -22.95 10.90 -9.28
CA ASN A 130 -24.03 11.78 -9.72
C ASN A 130 -24.32 12.87 -8.68
#